data_AF-A0A8J2KE25-F1
#
_entry.id   AF-A0A8J2KE25-F1
#
_cell.length_a   1.000
_cell.length_b   1.000
_cell.length_c   1.000
_cell.angle_alpha   90.00
_cell.angle_beta   90.00
_cell.angle_gamma   90.00
#
_symmetry.space_group_name_H-M   'P 1'
#
loop_
_entity.id
_entity.type
_entity.pdbx_description
1 polymer ?
#
loop_
_entity_poly.entity_id
_entity_poly.type
_entity_poly.pdbx_seq_one_letter_code
_entity_poly.pdbx_strand_id
1 'polypeptide(L)' 'MCWKPLYVVIFAMMVSLTISAESNVKGCRGTRPVSCSCQAEFNLLCGSDGRTYGNFCYFNCAKMCDPDLRYEGRGRCKL' A
#
# COMPACT_ATOMS: atom_id res chain seq x y z
N MET A 1 17.40 21.47 34.44
CA MET A 1 17.83 22.11 33.17
C MET A 1 19.35 22.27 33.33
N CYS A 2 20.26 21.71 32.54
CA CYS A 2 20.48 21.89 31.11
C CYS A 2 21.51 20.86 30.61
N TRP A 3 21.11 19.69 30.11
CA TRP A 3 22.00 18.96 29.19
C TRP A 3 21.32 18.03 28.17
N LYS A 4 19.98 18.03 28.12
CA LYS A 4 19.23 17.24 27.13
C LYS A 4 18.66 18.03 25.93
N PRO A 5 19.15 19.23 25.52
CA PRO A 5 18.71 19.82 24.25
C PRO A 5 19.60 19.43 23.06
N LEU A 6 20.89 19.16 23.27
CA LEU A 6 21.82 18.91 22.17
C LEU A 6 21.61 17.53 21.53
N TYR A 7 21.40 16.50 22.34
CA TYR A 7 21.20 15.13 21.87
C TYR A 7 19.89 14.96 21.07
N VAL A 8 18.83 15.69 21.47
CA VAL A 8 17.51 15.65 20.80
C VAL A 8 17.56 16.33 19.43
N VAL A 9 18.29 17.45 19.29
CA VAL A 9 18.47 18.14 18.00
C VAL A 9 19.33 17.32 17.05
N ILE A 10 20.40 16.69 17.54
CA ILE A 10 21.25 15.79 16.75
C ILE A 10 20.44 14.59 16.23
N PHE A 11 19.56 14.02 17.06
CA PHE A 11 18.69 12.91 16.67
C PHE A 11 17.65 13.34 15.61
N ALA A 12 17.08 14.55 15.73
CA ALA A 12 16.11 15.08 14.78
C ALA A 12 16.71 15.43 13.41
N MET A 13 17.94 15.95 13.34
CA MET A 13 18.58 16.29 12.07
C MET A 13 19.06 15.08 11.28
N MET A 14 19.50 14.01 11.96
CA MET A 14 19.90 12.75 11.32
C MET A 14 18.70 11.97 10.79
N VAL A 15 17.54 12.18 11.40
CA VAL A 15 16.24 11.64 10.97
C VAL A 15 15.80 12.28 9.63
N SER A 16 16.06 13.56 9.37
CA SER A 16 15.69 14.18 8.09
C SER A 16 16.56 13.77 6.89
N LEU A 17 17.78 13.26 7.12
CA LEU A 17 18.67 12.81 6.03
C LEU A 17 18.62 11.28 5.79
N THR A 18 17.92 10.52 6.64
CA THR A 18 17.83 9.05 6.49
C THR A 18 16.41 8.47 6.63
N ILE A 19 15.39 9.23 7.03
CA ILE A 19 14.00 8.74 6.98
C ILE A 19 13.44 8.91 5.57
N SER A 20 13.61 7.81 4.83
CA SER A 20 12.83 7.33 3.69
C SER A 20 12.54 8.36 2.60
N ALA A 21 13.03 8.09 1.38
CA ALA A 21 12.15 8.30 0.25
C ALA A 21 10.79 7.75 0.67
N GLU A 22 9.76 8.57 0.75
CA GLU A 22 8.39 8.06 0.80
C GLU A 22 8.24 7.28 -0.49
N SER A 23 8.57 6.00 -0.46
CA SER A 23 7.99 5.03 -1.35
C SER A 23 6.52 5.00 -0.95
N ASN A 24 5.77 6.01 -1.38
CA ASN A 24 4.31 6.03 -1.37
C ASN A 24 3.77 5.05 -2.43
N VAL A 25 4.50 3.95 -2.63
CA VAL A 25 4.06 2.77 -3.31
C VAL A 25 3.67 1.83 -2.19
N LYS A 26 2.37 1.75 -1.88
CA LYS A 26 1.76 0.62 -1.19
C LYS A 26 2.01 -0.64 -2.04
N GLY A 27 3.25 -1.12 -2.06
CA GLY A 27 3.60 -2.44 -2.54
C GLY A 27 3.29 -3.46 -1.45
N CYS A 28 3.02 -4.71 -1.85
CA CYS A 28 2.90 -5.85 -0.96
C CYS A 28 4.13 -5.93 -0.03
N ARG A 29 4.03 -5.43 1.20
CA ARG A 29 5.13 -5.51 2.18
C ARG A 29 5.19 -6.92 2.73
N GLY A 30 5.99 -7.76 2.09
CA GLY A 30 6.32 -9.09 2.59
C GLY A 30 7.41 -9.71 1.74
N THR A 31 8.43 -10.28 2.37
CA THR A 31 9.53 -11.03 1.73
C THR A 31 9.08 -12.34 1.08
N ARG A 32 7.79 -12.48 0.77
CA ARG A 32 7.20 -13.66 0.15
C ARG A 32 6.36 -13.19 -1.04
N PRO A 33 6.70 -13.57 -2.28
CA PRO A 33 5.89 -13.20 -3.43
C PRO A 33 4.49 -13.77 -3.22
N VAL A 34 3.48 -12.89 -3.17
CA VAL A 34 2.08 -13.33 -3.20
C VAL A 34 1.84 -13.85 -4.62
N SER A 35 2.02 -15.15 -4.81
CA SER A 35 1.76 -15.81 -6.09
C SER A 35 0.24 -15.89 -6.28
N CYS A 36 -0.32 -14.88 -6.93
CA CYS A 36 -1.74 -14.84 -7.24
C CYS A 36 -2.01 -15.60 -8.53
N SER A 37 -2.37 -16.88 -8.39
CA SER A 37 -2.88 -17.68 -9.49
C SER A 37 -4.39 -17.51 -9.56
N CYS A 38 -4.85 -16.72 -10.52
CA CYS A 38 -6.26 -16.46 -10.76
C CYS A 38 -6.65 -16.95 -12.15
N GLN A 39 -7.86 -17.50 -12.28
CA GLN A 39 -8.43 -17.81 -13.59
C GLN A 39 -8.73 -16.52 -14.35
N ALA A 40 -8.69 -16.60 -15.68
CA ALA A 40 -9.07 -15.52 -16.58
C ALA A 40 -10.60 -15.40 -16.63
N GLU A 41 -11.18 -14.88 -15.55
CA GLU A 41 -12.59 -14.50 -15.49
C GLU A 41 -12.73 -12.98 -15.62
N PHE A 42 -13.73 -12.51 -16.36
CA PHE A 42 -13.97 -11.09 -16.60
C PHE A 42 -15.14 -10.59 -15.76
N ASN A 43 -14.85 -10.18 -14.53
CA ASN A 43 -15.80 -9.60 -13.59
C ASN A 43 -15.20 -8.32 -13.00
N LEU A 44 -15.28 -7.23 -13.73
CA LEU A 44 -14.65 -5.97 -13.32
C LEU A 44 -15.17 -5.49 -11.97
N LEU A 45 -14.27 -5.03 -11.11
CA LEU A 45 -14.59 -4.40 -9.82
C LEU A 45 -13.79 -3.13 -9.60
N CYS A 46 -14.35 -2.19 -8.86
CA CYS A 46 -13.66 -0.99 -8.39
C CYS A 46 -13.24 -1.17 -6.92
N GLY A 47 -11.97 -0.91 -6.62
CA GLY A 47 -11.45 -0.82 -5.26
C GLY A 47 -11.48 0.61 -4.73
N SER A 48 -11.42 0.75 -3.41
CA SER A 48 -11.36 2.05 -2.71
C SER A 48 -10.05 2.81 -2.97
N ASP A 49 -9.08 2.17 -3.58
CA ASP A 49 -7.84 2.77 -4.08
C ASP A 49 -8.00 3.35 -5.51
N GLY A 50 -9.22 3.34 -6.05
CA GLY A 50 -9.53 3.83 -7.39
C GLY A 50 -9.07 2.90 -8.51
N ARG A 51 -8.60 1.68 -8.20
CA ARG A 51 -8.13 0.72 -9.20
C ARG A 51 -9.25 -0.21 -9.64
N THR A 52 -9.27 -0.52 -10.94
CA THR A 52 -10.15 -1.55 -11.49
C THR A 52 -9.47 -2.91 -11.48
N TYR A 53 -10.13 -3.92 -10.91
CA TYR A 53 -9.67 -5.30 -10.84
C TYR A 53 -10.42 -6.15 -11.86
N GLY A 54 -9.71 -7.07 -12.54
CA GLY A 54 -10.28 -7.92 -13.58
C GLY A 54 -11.32 -8.92 -13.08
N ASN A 55 -11.16 -9.37 -11.83
CA ASN A 55 -12.08 -10.24 -11.11
C ASN A 55 -11.82 -10.20 -9.60
N PHE A 56 -12.69 -10.86 -8.82
CA PHE A 56 -12.59 -10.93 -7.37
C PHE A 56 -11.29 -11.58 -6.88
N CYS A 57 -10.72 -12.53 -7.64
CA CYS A 57 -9.46 -13.16 -7.27
C CYS A 57 -8.31 -12.15 -7.30
N TYR A 58 -8.20 -11.34 -8.36
CA TYR A 58 -7.21 -10.25 -8.42
C TYR A 58 -7.45 -9.16 -7.37
N PHE A 59 -8.71 -8.84 -7.06
CA PHE A 59 -9.03 -7.93 -5.96
C PHE A 59 -8.56 -8.46 -4.60
N ASN A 60 -8.86 -9.72 -4.30
CA ASN A 60 -8.45 -10.36 -3.04
C ASN A 60 -6.93 -10.51 -2.93
N CYS A 61 -6.26 -10.79 -4.04
CA CYS A 61 -4.81 -10.77 -4.13
C CYS A 61 -4.24 -9.42 -3.69
N ALA A 62 -4.76 -8.32 -4.23
CA ALA A 62 -4.34 -6.99 -3.82
C ALA A 62 -4.71 -6.68 -2.37
N LYS A 63 -5.83 -7.19 -1.87
CA LYS A 63 -6.24 -7.05 -0.47
C LYS A 63 -5.31 -7.77 0.52
N MET A 64 -4.65 -8.86 0.09
CA MET A 64 -3.59 -9.48 0.89
C MET A 64 -2.39 -8.55 1.08
N CYS A 65 -2.18 -7.63 0.14
CA CYS A 65 -1.10 -6.65 0.15
C CYS A 65 -1.49 -5.32 0.78
N ASP A 66 -2.76 -4.94 0.67
CA ASP A 66 -3.34 -3.74 1.24
C ASP A 66 -4.61 -4.12 2.03
N PRO A 67 -4.48 -4.38 3.35
CA PRO A 67 -5.62 -4.71 4.20
C PRO A 67 -6.70 -3.62 4.22
N ASP A 68 -6.34 -2.37 3.92
CA ASP A 68 -7.27 -1.25 3.85
C ASP A 68 -8.07 -1.20 2.53
N LEU A 69 -7.74 -2.06 1.57
CA LEU A 69 -8.45 -2.13 0.30
C LEU A 69 -9.89 -2.61 0.52
N ARG A 70 -10.84 -1.73 0.21
CA ARG A 70 -12.28 -1.97 0.29
C ARG A 70 -12.86 -2.11 -1.11
N TYR A 71 -13.95 -2.87 -1.20
CA TYR A 71 -14.73 -2.96 -2.41
C TYR A 71 -15.58 -1.69 -2.54
N GLU A 72 -15.41 -0.97 -3.62
CA GLU A 72 -16.12 0.29 -3.90
C GLU A 72 -17.35 0.06 -4.78
N GLY A 73 -17.26 -0.84 -5.77
CA GLY A 73 -18.38 -1.11 -6.66
C GLY A 73 -18.11 -2.13 -7.76
N ARG A 74 -19.19 -2.52 -8.46
CA ARG A 74 -19.13 -3.45 -9.60
C ARG A 74 -18.81 -2.66 -10.86
N GLY A 75 -17.95 -3.21 -11.71
CA GLY A 75 -17.50 -2.58 -12.96
C GLY A 75 -16.18 -1.84 -12.81
N ARG A 76 -15.86 -0.98 -13.78
CA ARG A 76 -14.68 -0.11 -13.75
C ARG A 76 -14.87 1.02 -12.73
N CYS A 77 -13.79 1.52 -12.16
CA CYS A 77 -13.84 2.77 -11.39
C CYS A 77 -14.23 3.93 -12.31
N LYS A 78 -15.08 4.82 -11.78
CA LYS A 78 -15.40 6.10 -12.41
C LYS A 78 -14.33 7.08 -11.94
N LEU A 79 -13.43 7.45 -12.85
CA LEU A 79 -12.41 8.47 -12.62
C LEU A 79 -13.05 9.81 -12.24
#